data_AF-A0A7S1S3D4-F1
#
_entry.id   AF-A0A7S1S3D4-F1
#
_cell.length_a   1.000
_cell.length_b   1.000
_cell.length_c   1.000
_cell.angle_alpha   90.00
_cell.angle_beta   90.00
_cell.angle_gamma   90.00
#
_symmetry.space_group_name_H-M   'P 1'
#
loop_
_entity.id
_entity.type
_entity.pdbx_description
1 polymer ?
#
loop_
_entity_poly.entity_id
_entity_poly.type
_entity_poly.pdbx_seq_one_letter_code
_entity_poly.pdbx_strand_id
1 'polypeptide(L)'
;QKLAVVGANGCGKSTLLASLAGRRPADGGEVRLQPDAQVAFVEQNPQYDPEKTVLEVIYERTDSPQAGAVRRYHKALAAGGTEKEQQELQAALENMERQKAWDWEARVSRVVEELGLTPLKDRQMGYLSGG
;
A
#
# COMPACT_ATOMS: atom_id res chain seq x y z
N GLN A 1 4.95 -12.87 18.04
CA GLN A 1 6.17 -13.69 17.92
C GLN A 1 6.89 -13.33 16.63
N LYS A 2 8.22 -13.47 16.55
CA LYS A 2 9.01 -13.21 15.33
C LYS A 2 9.75 -14.49 14.95
N LEU A 3 9.65 -14.92 13.70
CA LEU A 3 10.38 -16.06 13.17
C LEU A 3 11.26 -15.62 12.00
N ALA A 4 12.41 -16.27 11.85
CA ALA A 4 13.33 -16.07 10.74
C ALA A 4 13.58 -17.41 10.02
N VAL A 5 13.50 -17.40 8.69
CA VAL A 5 13.84 -18.56 7.85
C VAL A 5 15.23 -18.33 7.25
N VAL A 6 16.19 -19.20 7.58
CA VAL A 6 17.59 -19.09 7.16
C VAL A 6 18.05 -20.33 6.40
N GLY A 7 19.03 -20.17 5.52
CA GLY A 7 19.57 -21.24 4.67
C GLY A 7 20.32 -20.68 3.45
N ALA A 8 21.06 -21.53 2.73
CA ALA A 8 21.85 -21.14 1.57
C ALA A 8 21.00 -20.53 0.43
N ASN A 9 21.62 -19.78 -0.48
CA ASN A 9 20.95 -19.30 -1.69
C ASN A 9 20.47 -20.50 -2.52
N GLY A 10 19.25 -20.44 -3.03
CA GLY A 10 18.64 -21.54 -3.77
C GLY A 10 17.94 -22.62 -2.92
N CYS A 11 18.02 -22.60 -1.58
CA CYS A 11 17.35 -23.61 -0.74
C CYS A 11 15.82 -23.47 -0.62
N GLY A 12 15.19 -22.59 -1.43
CA GLY A 12 13.74 -22.45 -1.49
C GLY A 12 13.10 -21.49 -0.48
N LYS A 13 13.86 -20.66 0.25
CA LYS A 13 13.30 -19.70 1.24
C LYS A 13 12.23 -18.78 0.64
N SER A 14 12.55 -18.12 -0.48
CA SER A 14 11.60 -17.23 -1.15
C SER A 14 10.39 -18.00 -1.68
N THR A 15 10.59 -19.23 -2.16
CA THR A 15 9.51 -20.12 -2.60
C THR A 15 8.57 -20.49 -1.45
N LEU A 16 9.13 -20.81 -0.28
CA LEU A 16 8.35 -21.11 0.93
C LEU A 16 7.51 -19.91 1.35
N LEU A 17 8.11 -18.73 1.47
CA LEU A 17 7.38 -17.52 1.88
C LEU A 17 6.30 -17.14 0.86
N ALA A 18 6.57 -17.28 -0.44
CA ALA A 18 5.58 -17.04 -1.49
C ALA A 18 4.41 -18.03 -1.43
N SER A 19 4.68 -19.29 -1.09
CA SER A 19 3.64 -20.32 -0.94
C SER A 19 2.76 -20.06 0.28
N LEU A 20 3.37 -19.69 1.41
CA LEU A 20 2.65 -19.28 2.63
C LEU A 20 1.81 -18.02 2.41
N ALA A 21 2.26 -17.13 1.54
CA ALA A 21 1.53 -15.93 1.14
C ALA A 21 0.46 -16.17 0.06
N GLY A 22 0.25 -17.43 -0.38
CA GLY A 22 -0.71 -17.76 -1.44
C GLY A 22 -0.35 -17.25 -2.83
N ARG A 23 0.88 -16.75 -3.03
CA ARG A 23 1.40 -16.21 -4.30
C ARG A 23 1.87 -17.31 -5.26
N ARG A 24 2.10 -18.52 -4.74
CA ARG A 24 2.51 -19.70 -5.49
C ARG A 24 1.83 -20.93 -4.88
N PRO A 25 1.36 -21.89 -5.68
CA PRO A 25 0.91 -23.18 -5.14
C PRO A 25 2.08 -23.93 -4.51
N ALA A 26 1.82 -24.61 -3.39
CA ALA A 26 2.79 -25.55 -2.83
C ALA A 26 2.92 -26.75 -3.76
N ASP A 27 4.15 -27.23 -3.99
CA ASP A 27 4.40 -28.41 -4.82
C ASP A 27 3.88 -29.70 -4.14
N GLY A 28 3.62 -29.65 -2.82
CA GLY A 28 2.98 -30.71 -2.03
C GLY A 28 2.63 -30.24 -0.61
N GLY A 29 1.78 -31.00 0.09
CA GLY A 29 1.28 -30.64 1.42
C GLY A 29 0.10 -29.65 1.40
N GLU A 30 -0.25 -29.11 2.56
CA GLU A 30 -1.38 -28.17 2.71
C GLU A 30 -0.95 -26.92 3.48
N VAL A 31 -1.30 -25.75 2.95
CA VAL A 31 -1.15 -24.45 3.63
C VAL A 31 -2.50 -24.05 4.20
N ARG A 32 -2.62 -24.03 5.52
CA ARG A 32 -3.84 -23.59 6.23
C ARG A 32 -3.59 -22.25 6.91
N LEU A 33 -4.36 -21.25 6.52
CA LEU A 33 -4.44 -19.96 7.21
C LEU A 33 -5.70 -19.95 8.08
N GLN A 34 -5.66 -19.25 9.21
CA GLN A 34 -6.89 -19.01 9.98
C GLN A 34 -7.84 -18.16 9.13
N PRO A 35 -9.16 -18.36 9.22
CA PRO A 35 -10.14 -17.65 8.39
C PRO A 35 -9.98 -16.12 8.38
N ASP A 36 -9.63 -15.53 9.52
CA ASP A 36 -9.48 -14.08 9.68
C ASP A 36 -8.02 -13.60 9.59
N ALA A 37 -7.09 -14.46 9.16
CA ALA A 37 -5.68 -14.09 9.05
C ALA A 37 -5.46 -13.14 7.86
N GLN A 38 -4.88 -11.97 8.13
CA GLN A 38 -4.39 -11.08 7.08
C GLN A 38 -2.92 -11.37 6.80
N VAL A 39 -2.62 -11.69 5.54
CA VAL A 39 -1.26 -11.95 5.09
C VAL A 39 -0.78 -10.82 4.19
N ALA A 40 0.26 -10.12 4.63
CA ALA A 40 0.99 -9.14 3.81
C ALA A 40 2.35 -9.72 3.40
N PHE A 41 2.69 -9.59 2.12
CA PHE A 41 3.92 -10.09 1.54
C PHE A 41 4.69 -8.94 0.89
N VAL A 42 5.94 -8.73 1.32
CA VAL A 42 6.84 -7.73 0.74
C VAL A 42 7.73 -8.43 -0.29
N GLU A 43 7.63 -7.98 -1.54
CA GLU A 43 8.39 -8.53 -2.65
C GLU A 43 9.86 -8.10 -2.57
N GLN A 44 10.77 -8.93 -3.11
CA GLN A 44 12.19 -8.58 -3.17
C GLN A 44 12.46 -7.44 -4.16
N ASN A 45 11.75 -7.43 -5.29
CA ASN A 45 11.86 -6.41 -6.34
C ASN A 45 10.45 -5.90 -6.69
N PRO A 46 9.85 -5.06 -5.83
CA PRO A 46 8.55 -4.47 -6.11
C PRO A 46 8.65 -3.53 -7.32
N GLN A 47 7.59 -3.49 -8.13
CA GLN A 47 7.48 -2.55 -9.25
C GLN A 47 6.67 -1.33 -8.83
N TYR A 48 7.20 -0.12 -9.06
CA TYR A 48 6.50 1.13 -8.77
C TYR A 48 6.31 1.95 -10.04
N ASP A 49 5.30 2.81 -10.00
CA ASP A 49 5.12 3.85 -11.00
C ASP A 49 6.10 4.99 -10.68
N PRO A 50 7.09 5.26 -11.55
CA PRO A 50 8.17 6.19 -11.25
C PRO A 50 7.69 7.64 -11.13
N GLU A 51 6.51 7.97 -11.68
CA GLU A 51 5.93 9.32 -11.63
C GLU A 51 5.19 9.60 -10.34
N LYS A 52 4.80 8.56 -9.59
CA LYS A 52 4.11 8.70 -8.31
C LYS A 52 5.07 9.06 -7.19
N THR A 53 4.59 9.86 -6.27
CA THR A 53 5.25 10.15 -5.00
C THR A 53 5.20 8.95 -4.05
N VAL A 54 6.11 8.91 -3.08
CA VAL A 54 6.10 7.89 -2.00
C VAL A 54 4.73 7.82 -1.34
N LEU A 55 4.12 8.96 -1.06
CA LEU A 55 2.83 9.02 -0.36
C LEU A 55 1.69 8.44 -1.22
N GLU A 56 1.67 8.75 -2.52
CA GLU A 56 0.69 8.16 -3.46
C GLU A 56 0.82 6.64 -3.54
N VAL A 57 2.06 6.11 -3.55
CA VAL A 57 2.30 4.67 -3.52
C VAL A 57 1.81 4.02 -2.22
N ILE A 58 1.99 4.67 -1.07
CA ILE A 58 1.46 4.17 0.21
C ILE A 58 -0.07 4.04 0.15
N TYR A 59 -0.74 5.05 -0.39
CA TYR A 59 -2.19 5.02 -0.55
C TYR A 59 -2.66 3.99 -1.58
N GLU A 60 -1.91 3.78 -2.66
CA GLU A 60 -2.25 2.80 -3.70
C GLU A 60 -2.02 1.35 -3.27
N ARG A 61 -0.95 1.10 -2.51
CA ARG A 61 -0.57 -0.25 -2.06
C ARG A 61 -1.34 -0.71 -0.83
N THR A 62 -2.06 0.19 -0.16
CA THR A 62 -2.91 -0.16 0.97
C THR A 62 -4.30 -0.53 0.47
N ASP A 63 -4.62 -1.82 0.50
CA ASP A 63 -5.97 -2.29 0.15
C ASP A 63 -6.95 -2.03 1.31
N SER A 64 -7.51 -0.82 1.34
CA SER A 64 -8.52 -0.44 2.32
C SER A 64 -9.53 0.57 1.74
N PRO A 65 -10.79 0.57 2.25
CA PRO A 65 -11.77 1.58 1.87
C PRO A 65 -11.31 3.02 2.13
N GLN A 66 -10.52 3.23 3.18
CA GLN A 66 -9.97 4.53 3.56
C GLN A 66 -8.93 5.00 2.55
N ALA A 67 -7.99 4.13 2.18
CA ALA A 67 -6.97 4.44 1.18
C ALA A 67 -7.60 4.78 -0.18
N GLY A 68 -8.66 4.05 -0.56
CA GLY A 68 -9.47 4.36 -1.74
C GLY A 68 -10.18 5.71 -1.67
N ALA A 69 -10.65 6.12 -0.48
CA ALA A 69 -11.27 7.43 -0.28
C ALA A 69 -10.24 8.56 -0.42
N VAL A 70 -9.07 8.45 0.23
CA VAL A 70 -7.98 9.44 0.13
C VAL A 70 -7.54 9.63 -1.32
N ARG A 71 -7.35 8.52 -2.06
CA ARG A 71 -6.99 8.58 -3.49
C ARG A 71 -8.02 9.31 -4.34
N ARG A 72 -9.31 9.06 -4.11
CA ARG A 72 -10.38 9.77 -4.84
C ARG A 72 -10.38 11.25 -4.52
N TYR A 73 -10.21 11.61 -3.25
CA TYR A 73 -10.13 12.99 -2.80
C TYR A 73 -8.96 13.73 -3.44
N HIS A 74 -7.74 13.20 -3.39
CA HIS A 74 -6.57 13.85 -4.02
C HIS A 74 -6.72 13.99 -5.52
N LYS A 75 -7.27 12.97 -6.20
CA LYS A 75 -7.56 13.05 -7.64
C LYS A 75 -8.58 14.14 -7.97
N ALA A 76 -9.67 14.23 -7.21
CA ALA A 76 -10.71 15.23 -7.43
C ALA A 76 -10.20 16.65 -7.13
N LEU A 77 -9.37 16.81 -6.10
CA LEU A 77 -8.74 18.08 -5.75
C LEU A 77 -7.82 18.60 -6.86
N ALA A 78 -7.06 17.70 -7.50
CA ALA A 78 -6.14 18.05 -8.58
C ALA A 78 -6.83 18.41 -9.91
N ALA A 79 -8.07 17.97 -10.13
CA ALA A 79 -8.76 18.11 -11.41
C ALA A 79 -9.46 19.48 -11.60
N GLY A 80 -9.69 20.25 -10.53
CA GLY A 80 -10.71 21.31 -10.46
C GLY A 80 -10.83 22.30 -11.64
N GLY A 81 -12.05 22.77 -11.88
CA GLY A 81 -12.35 23.85 -12.84
C GLY A 81 -13.76 23.79 -13.45
N THR A 82 -14.34 22.60 -13.57
CA THR A 82 -15.68 22.38 -14.14
C THR A 82 -16.73 22.02 -13.08
N GLU A 83 -18.00 22.23 -13.40
CA GLU A 83 -19.15 21.80 -12.58
C GLU A 83 -19.07 20.30 -12.23
N LYS A 84 -18.66 19.47 -13.19
CA LYS A 84 -18.50 18.03 -12.98
C LYS A 84 -17.39 17.73 -11.98
N GLU A 85 -16.23 18.39 -12.08
CA GLU A 85 -15.13 18.19 -11.12
C GLU A 85 -15.47 18.67 -9.71
N GLN A 86 -16.28 19.74 -9.60
CA GLN A 86 -16.81 20.18 -8.30
C GLN A 86 -17.75 19.14 -7.68
N GLN A 87 -18.62 18.52 -8.47
CA GLN A 87 -19.48 17.43 -8.02
C GLN A 87 -18.66 16.19 -7.60
N GLU A 88 -17.62 15.84 -8.35
CA GLU A 88 -16.70 14.74 -7.98
C GLU A 88 -15.93 15.04 -6.69
N LEU A 89 -15.48 16.28 -6.50
CA LEU A 89 -14.83 16.71 -5.25
C LEU A 89 -15.78 16.62 -4.07
N GLN A 90 -17.03 17.06 -4.23
CA GLN A 90 -18.06 16.94 -3.19
C GLN A 90 -18.32 15.46 -2.84
N ALA A 91 -18.49 14.59 -3.84
CA ALA A 91 -18.67 13.16 -3.63
C ALA A 91 -17.45 12.52 -2.94
N ALA A 92 -16.24 12.98 -3.26
CA ALA A 92 -15.02 12.51 -2.62
C ALA A 92 -14.93 12.95 -1.15
N LEU A 93 -15.30 14.19 -0.82
CA LEU A 93 -15.39 14.68 0.56
C LEU A 93 -16.39 13.87 1.40
N GLU A 94 -17.58 13.60 0.86
CA GLU A 94 -18.57 12.73 1.52
C GLU A 94 -18.03 11.29 1.70
N ASN A 95 -17.25 10.80 0.74
CA ASN A 95 -16.60 9.49 0.85
C ASN A 95 -15.53 9.46 1.95
N MET A 96 -14.75 10.54 2.10
CA MET A 96 -13.76 10.69 3.17
C MET A 96 -14.41 10.60 4.56
N GLU A 97 -15.51 11.34 4.77
CA GLU A 97 -16.27 11.30 6.01
C GLU A 97 -16.85 9.91 6.32
N ARG A 98 -17.53 9.31 5.33
CA ARG A 98 -18.16 8.00 5.49
C ARG A 98 -17.16 6.91 5.90
N GLN A 99 -15.94 6.97 5.37
CA GLN A 99 -14.89 5.99 5.66
C GLN A 99 -14.03 6.34 6.87
N LYS A 100 -14.25 7.52 7.49
CA LYS A 100 -13.33 8.10 8.48
C LYS A 100 -11.88 8.15 7.97
N ALA A 101 -11.74 8.53 6.70
CA ALA A 101 -10.46 8.48 6.00
C ALA A 101 -9.49 9.55 6.50
N TRP A 102 -9.97 10.65 7.08
CA TRP A 102 -9.13 11.66 7.73
C TRP A 102 -8.30 11.09 8.89
N ASP A 103 -8.93 10.31 9.77
CA ASP A 103 -8.23 9.65 10.88
C ASP A 103 -7.18 8.67 10.36
N TRP A 104 -7.50 7.97 9.28
CA TRP A 104 -6.60 7.03 8.62
C TRP A 104 -5.40 7.75 7.98
N GLU A 105 -5.64 8.85 7.27
CA GLU A 105 -4.59 9.66 6.64
C GLU A 105 -3.66 10.30 7.67
N ALA A 106 -4.23 10.80 8.79
CA ALA A 106 -3.44 11.30 9.91
C ALA A 106 -2.58 10.19 10.54
N ARG A 107 -3.12 8.96 10.64
CA ARG A 107 -2.34 7.79 11.10
C ARG A 107 -1.22 7.44 10.13
N VAL A 108 -1.46 7.44 8.82
CA VAL A 108 -0.41 7.22 7.80
C VAL A 108 0.70 8.25 7.95
N SER A 109 0.34 9.53 8.10
CA SER A 109 1.30 10.61 8.28
C SER A 109 2.18 10.40 9.52
N ARG A 110 1.58 9.95 10.63
CA ARG A 110 2.33 9.61 11.85
C ARG A 110 3.31 8.45 11.63
N VAL A 111 2.89 7.40 10.92
CA VAL A 111 3.78 6.26 10.61
C VAL A 111 4.93 6.70 9.70
N VAL A 112 4.65 7.55 8.71
CA VAL A 112 5.70 8.14 7.83
C VAL A 112 6.71 8.94 8.66
N GLU A 113 6.23 9.69 9.65
CA GLU A 113 7.09 10.44 10.57
C GLU A 113 7.92 9.53 11.49
N GLU A 114 7.28 8.53 12.13
CA GLU A 114 7.94 7.56 13.01
C GLU A 114 9.03 6.76 12.28
N LEU A 115 8.84 6.49 10.99
CA LEU A 115 9.83 5.81 10.13
C LEU A 115 10.89 6.76 9.56
N GLY A 116 10.82 8.07 9.85
CA GLY A 116 11.76 9.06 9.33
C GLY A 116 11.65 9.32 7.83
N LEU A 117 10.49 8.99 7.23
CA LEU A 117 10.25 9.09 5.79
C LEU A 117 9.69 10.46 5.36
N THR A 118 9.45 11.38 6.29
CA THR A 118 8.93 12.73 6.02
C THR A 118 9.67 13.47 4.90
N PRO A 119 11.02 13.45 4.80
CA PRO A 119 11.74 14.13 3.72
C PRO A 119 11.51 13.52 2.33
N LEU A 120 10.97 12.30 2.27
CA LEU A 120 10.78 11.54 1.03
C LEU A 120 9.33 11.50 0.57
N LYS A 121 8.37 11.93 1.40
CA LYS A 121 6.93 11.71 1.16
C LYS A 121 6.45 12.26 -0.21
N ASP A 122 6.98 13.41 -0.63
CA ASP A 122 6.62 14.11 -1.88
C ASP A 122 7.60 13.80 -3.02
N ARG A 123 8.63 12.96 -2.77
CA ARG A 123 9.61 12.58 -3.79
C ARG A 123 9.01 11.50 -4.68
N GLN A 124 9.19 11.65 -6.00
CA GLN A 124 8.79 10.63 -6.96
C GLN A 124 9.65 9.37 -6.83
N MET A 125 9.01 8.22 -6.99
CA MET A 125 9.64 6.90 -6.84
C MET A 125 10.85 6.73 -7.76
N GLY A 126 10.79 7.27 -8.99
CA GLY A 126 11.88 7.13 -9.97
C GLY A 126 13.23 7.72 -9.53
N TYR A 127 13.26 8.55 -8.48
CA TYR A 127 14.49 9.09 -7.89
C TYR A 127 14.98 8.29 -6.68
N LEU A 128 14.34 7.17 -6.33
CA LEU A 128 14.69 6.31 -5.20
C LEU A 128 15.32 5.00 -5.69
N SER A 129 16.18 4.42 -4.85
CA SER A 129 16.75 3.09 -5.10
C SER A 129 15.64 2.04 -5.06
N GLY A 130 15.38 1.38 -6.18
CA GLY A 130 14.30 0.39 -6.34
C GLY A 130 13.26 0.77 -7.40
N GLY A 131 13.33 2.00 -7.92
CA GLY A 131 12.35 2.56 -8.85
C GLY A 131 11.21 3.28 -8.15
#